data_AF-A0A945X1N7-F1
#
_entry.id   AF-A0A945X1N7-F1
#
_cell.length_a   1.000
_cell.length_b   1.000
_cell.length_c   1.000
_cell.angle_alpha   90.00
_cell.angle_beta   90.00
_cell.angle_gamma   90.00
#
_symmetry.space_group_name_H-M   'P 1'
#
loop_
_entity.id
_entity.type
_entity.pdbx_description
1 polymer ?
#
loop_
_entity_poly.entity_id
_entity_poly.type
_entity_poly.pdbx_seq_one_letter_code
_entity_poly.pdbx_strand_id
1 'polypeptide(L)'
;MKQERTPPHSADIQAVSDLVIVAGHLRPKTVVIAGGDREDDLRLVESARDHGIVDRCILVGDAEGIQSAAALANIEVPQCDIIATETPEQTAARTVEYAQKGDVDVILKGNIPTPILNRAMLGITARQTISLVTVFDTATVADGRPLLLTDPGVTTVCTFGRMLGLVQNAVDVARSVLGIERPKVAILAANEKQIDSLPSTAMGSALTRHAWPDATVYGPLSLDLAVDPESVRLKGLPRHPAARAVAGQADILVCPGLDSANVLYKMIMQNVSYGIGTFAGITVGVQCPYVILSRADNVETKLQSIALCSIAAERMEMGEAAAQQPTSKEPAVGPAEKAAERAARKIGALPEDTTFVVACLGPTPTVAAVKGGKVVDNETVPASDAQTSSAVHSDGTTRPTTYRLAKAIGAMCVATGPELHAVVLAGDAVSAGIDLKQIKQRVAHLAPVLTLKERSPR
;
A
#
# COMPACT_ATOMS: atom_id res chain seq x y z
N MET A 1 34.63 -17.72 -23.60
CA MET A 1 33.70 -16.64 -23.98
C MET A 1 32.53 -16.69 -23.02
N LYS A 2 32.46 -15.77 -22.05
CA LYS A 2 31.25 -15.60 -21.24
C LYS A 2 30.23 -14.92 -22.14
N GLN A 3 29.19 -15.65 -22.55
CA GLN A 3 28.03 -15.03 -23.20
C GLN A 3 27.41 -14.07 -22.17
N GLU A 4 27.39 -12.78 -22.48
CA GLU A 4 26.52 -11.82 -21.81
C GLU A 4 25.09 -12.33 -21.98
N ARG A 5 24.52 -12.90 -20.90
CA ARG A 5 23.10 -13.21 -20.85
C ARG A 5 22.36 -11.89 -20.76
N THR A 6 21.75 -11.47 -21.85
CA THR A 6 20.74 -10.41 -21.83
C THR A 6 19.62 -10.89 -20.89
N PRO A 7 19.26 -10.16 -19.82
CA PRO A 7 18.19 -10.59 -18.93
C PRO A 7 16.87 -10.67 -19.71
N PRO A 8 16.01 -11.67 -19.46
CA PRO A 8 14.68 -11.73 -20.07
C PRO A 8 13.92 -10.45 -19.73
N HIS A 9 13.32 -9.83 -20.75
CA HIS A 9 12.54 -8.61 -20.55
C HIS A 9 11.26 -8.95 -19.78
N SER A 10 10.76 -7.99 -18.99
CA SER A 10 9.49 -8.10 -18.26
C SER A 10 8.26 -8.44 -19.12
N ALA A 11 8.41 -8.43 -20.46
CA ALA A 11 7.38 -8.79 -21.43
C ALA A 11 7.13 -10.31 -21.54
N ASP A 12 7.91 -11.15 -20.85
CA ASP A 12 7.87 -12.60 -20.99
C ASP A 12 6.93 -13.33 -20.01
N ILE A 13 6.26 -12.63 -19.09
CA ILE A 13 5.33 -13.26 -18.11
C ILE A 13 3.93 -13.36 -18.74
N GLN A 14 3.55 -14.56 -19.17
CA GLN A 14 2.21 -14.85 -19.73
C GLN A 14 1.34 -15.63 -18.74
N ALA A 15 1.95 -16.33 -17.79
CA ALA A 15 1.31 -17.02 -16.68
C ALA A 15 2.09 -16.76 -15.38
N VAL A 16 1.43 -16.91 -14.22
CA VAL A 16 2.06 -16.80 -12.90
C VAL A 16 3.18 -17.82 -12.75
N SER A 17 3.06 -18.99 -13.40
CA SER A 17 4.11 -20.02 -13.39
C SER A 17 5.45 -19.55 -13.98
N ASP A 18 5.43 -18.55 -14.87
CA ASP A 18 6.63 -17.98 -15.49
C ASP A 18 7.50 -17.18 -14.50
N LEU A 19 6.95 -16.77 -13.35
CA LEU A 19 7.69 -15.98 -12.35
C LEU A 19 8.94 -16.73 -11.87
N VAL A 20 8.84 -18.04 -11.62
CA VAL A 20 10.00 -18.88 -11.24
C VAL A 20 11.08 -18.89 -12.32
N ILE A 21 10.68 -18.98 -13.60
CA ILE A 21 11.62 -18.98 -14.72
C ILE A 21 12.33 -17.63 -14.80
N VAL A 22 11.57 -16.53 -14.74
CA VAL A 22 12.15 -15.18 -14.80
C VAL A 22 13.08 -14.93 -13.63
N ALA A 23 12.66 -15.28 -12.41
CA ALA A 23 13.46 -15.10 -11.19
C ALA A 23 14.77 -15.89 -11.24
N GLY A 24 14.77 -17.12 -11.76
CA GLY A 24 15.98 -17.95 -11.90
C GLY A 24 17.03 -17.42 -12.90
N HIS A 25 16.67 -16.43 -13.72
CA HIS A 25 17.61 -15.73 -14.61
C HIS A 25 18.17 -14.43 -14.01
N LEU A 26 17.67 -14.00 -12.84
CA LEU A 26 18.17 -12.83 -12.14
C LEU A 26 19.34 -13.19 -11.22
N ARG A 27 19.93 -12.17 -10.59
CA ARG A 27 20.85 -12.37 -9.47
C ARG A 27 20.11 -13.15 -8.36
N PRO A 28 20.65 -14.29 -7.89
CA PRO A 28 20.12 -14.99 -6.74
C PRO A 28 20.04 -14.06 -5.53
N LYS A 29 18.98 -14.22 -4.74
CA LYS A 29 18.68 -13.37 -3.59
C LYS A 29 19.08 -14.01 -2.28
N THR A 30 19.54 -13.19 -1.34
CA THR A 30 19.67 -13.56 0.06
C THR A 30 18.32 -13.40 0.73
N VAL A 31 17.80 -14.50 1.29
CA VAL A 31 16.52 -14.52 1.99
C VAL A 31 16.73 -14.65 3.49
N VAL A 32 15.79 -14.11 4.27
CA VAL A 32 15.71 -14.38 5.71
C VAL A 32 14.38 -15.02 6.05
N ILE A 33 14.41 -16.09 6.82
CA ILE A 33 13.21 -16.68 7.42
C ILE A 33 13.07 -16.16 8.84
N ALA A 34 11.94 -15.51 9.12
CA ALA A 34 11.52 -15.18 10.49
C ALA A 34 10.91 -16.44 11.13
N GLY A 35 11.76 -17.20 11.82
CA GLY A 35 11.57 -18.61 12.13
C GLY A 35 12.53 -19.48 11.31
N GLY A 36 12.35 -20.80 11.34
CA GLY A 36 13.23 -21.72 10.58
C GLY A 36 13.26 -23.15 11.14
N ASP A 37 12.40 -23.41 12.10
CA ASP A 37 12.16 -24.67 12.82
C ASP A 37 11.14 -25.58 12.10
N ARG A 38 10.87 -25.34 10.81
CA ARG A 38 9.93 -26.13 10.01
C ARG A 38 10.60 -26.72 8.77
N GLU A 39 10.56 -28.04 8.68
CA GLU A 39 11.10 -28.81 7.54
C GLU A 39 10.60 -28.30 6.19
N ASP A 40 9.29 -28.04 6.05
CA ASP A 40 8.68 -27.56 4.81
C ASP A 40 9.25 -26.21 4.35
N ASP A 41 9.54 -25.31 5.30
CA ASP A 41 10.02 -23.97 4.99
C ASP A 41 11.50 -24.04 4.53
N LEU A 42 12.28 -24.98 5.06
CA LEU A 42 13.65 -25.24 4.59
C LEU A 42 13.69 -25.92 3.22
N ARG A 43 12.84 -26.93 2.99
CA ARG A 43 12.72 -27.59 1.67
C ARG A 43 12.27 -26.63 0.57
N LEU A 44 11.41 -25.68 0.91
CA LEU A 44 10.99 -24.62 -0.01
C LEU A 44 12.18 -23.76 -0.44
N VAL A 45 13.07 -23.40 0.49
CA VAL A 45 14.27 -22.62 0.17
C VAL A 45 15.25 -23.41 -0.69
N GLU A 46 15.44 -24.71 -0.44
CA GLU A 46 16.25 -25.55 -1.33
C GLU A 46 15.66 -25.62 -2.73
N SER A 47 14.34 -25.78 -2.85
CA SER A 47 13.67 -25.71 -4.16
C SER A 47 13.93 -24.37 -4.84
N ALA A 48 13.91 -23.25 -4.11
CA ALA A 48 14.27 -21.95 -4.67
C ALA A 48 15.75 -21.84 -5.07
N ARG A 49 16.66 -22.50 -4.35
CA ARG A 49 18.09 -22.62 -4.71
C ARG A 49 18.30 -23.43 -5.99
N ASP A 50 17.60 -24.56 -6.13
CA ASP A 50 17.65 -25.41 -7.32
C ASP A 50 17.21 -24.65 -8.58
N HIS A 51 16.28 -23.71 -8.44
CA HIS A 51 15.84 -22.81 -9.51
C HIS A 51 16.72 -21.57 -9.70
N GLY A 52 17.80 -21.40 -8.93
CA GLY A 52 18.70 -20.26 -9.01
C GLY A 52 18.12 -18.94 -8.47
N ILE A 53 17.03 -18.99 -7.71
CA ILE A 53 16.32 -17.81 -7.19
C ILE A 53 16.96 -17.31 -5.89
N VAL A 54 17.46 -18.25 -5.08
CA VAL A 54 18.06 -18.00 -3.77
C VAL A 54 19.46 -18.59 -3.75
N ASP A 55 20.43 -17.91 -3.14
CA ASP A 55 21.77 -18.47 -2.89
C ASP A 55 22.02 -18.66 -1.39
N ARG A 56 21.64 -17.67 -0.58
CA ARG A 56 21.84 -17.64 0.86
C ARG A 56 20.52 -17.52 1.60
N CYS A 57 20.39 -18.26 2.70
CA CYS A 57 19.21 -18.22 3.56
C CYS A 57 19.64 -18.05 5.01
N ILE A 58 19.25 -16.94 5.62
CA ILE A 58 19.46 -16.64 7.02
C ILE A 58 18.22 -17.11 7.81
N LEU A 59 18.42 -17.89 8.85
CA LEU A 59 17.36 -18.40 9.71
C LEU A 59 17.42 -17.69 11.05
N VAL A 60 16.35 -16.99 11.42
CA VAL A 60 16.29 -16.25 12.69
C VAL A 60 15.26 -16.92 13.58
N GLY A 61 15.66 -17.48 14.72
CA GLY A 61 14.72 -18.24 15.55
C GLY A 61 15.38 -19.10 16.62
N ASP A 62 14.64 -20.09 17.11
CA ASP A 62 15.16 -21.09 18.04
C ASP A 62 16.23 -21.96 17.37
N ALA A 63 17.46 -21.91 17.89
CA ALA A 63 18.61 -22.56 17.27
C ALA A 63 18.49 -24.09 17.28
N GLU A 64 17.97 -24.67 18.36
CA GLU A 64 17.80 -26.13 18.47
C GLU A 64 16.71 -26.62 17.50
N GLY A 65 15.58 -25.90 17.43
CA GLY A 65 14.50 -26.16 16.47
C GLY A 65 14.98 -26.04 15.02
N ILE A 66 15.74 -25.00 14.69
CA ILE A 66 16.33 -24.82 13.35
C ILE A 66 17.26 -25.99 12.99
N GLN A 67 18.18 -26.36 13.88
CA GLN A 67 19.11 -27.47 13.63
C GLN A 67 18.38 -28.81 13.48
N SER A 68 17.35 -29.03 14.30
CA SER A 68 16.51 -30.24 14.21
C SER A 68 15.76 -30.30 12.89
N ALA A 69 15.15 -29.19 12.46
CA ALA A 69 14.45 -29.10 11.17
C ALA A 69 15.41 -29.29 9.98
N ALA A 70 16.62 -28.72 10.05
CA ALA A 70 17.65 -28.89 9.02
C ALA A 70 18.09 -30.36 8.91
N ALA A 71 18.26 -31.05 10.04
CA ALA A 71 18.58 -32.48 10.07
C ALA A 71 17.46 -33.34 9.47
N LEU A 72 16.19 -33.05 9.78
CA LEU A 72 15.03 -33.74 9.19
C LEU A 72 14.91 -33.51 7.68
N ALA A 73 15.19 -32.27 7.24
CA ALA A 73 15.18 -31.92 5.84
C ALA A 73 16.41 -32.44 5.08
N ASN A 74 17.44 -32.92 5.78
CA ASN A 74 18.75 -33.30 5.25
C ASN A 74 19.43 -32.13 4.49
N ILE A 75 19.40 -30.95 5.10
CA ILE A 75 19.96 -29.70 4.54
C ILE A 75 21.08 -29.22 5.47
N GLU A 76 22.22 -28.86 4.88
CA GLU A 76 23.30 -28.21 5.62
C GLU A 76 23.06 -26.69 5.67
N VAL A 77 22.94 -26.15 6.89
CA VAL A 77 22.81 -24.70 7.11
C VAL A 77 24.10 -24.21 7.77
N PRO A 78 24.83 -23.26 7.15
CA PRO A 78 26.01 -22.68 7.77
C PRO A 78 25.68 -22.08 9.14
N GLN A 79 26.50 -22.37 10.16
CA GLN A 79 26.24 -21.86 11.52
C GLN A 79 26.20 -20.33 11.58
N CYS A 80 26.91 -19.64 10.67
CA CYS A 80 26.87 -18.17 10.57
C CYS A 80 25.53 -17.61 10.06
N ASP A 81 24.71 -18.44 9.43
CA ASP A 81 23.39 -18.07 8.91
C ASP A 81 22.27 -18.42 9.90
N ILE A 82 22.59 -19.00 11.05
CA ILE A 82 21.64 -19.26 12.14
C ILE A 82 21.75 -18.16 13.19
N ILE A 83 20.71 -17.33 13.29
CA ILE A 83 20.63 -16.23 14.26
C ILE A 83 19.69 -16.65 15.39
N ALA A 84 20.29 -17.13 16.47
CA ALA A 84 19.56 -17.58 17.64
C ALA A 84 18.78 -16.44 18.32
N THR A 85 17.51 -16.70 18.62
CA THR A 85 16.63 -15.81 19.40
C THR A 85 15.72 -16.66 20.28
N GLU A 86 15.33 -16.13 21.44
CA GLU A 86 14.56 -16.88 22.45
C GLU A 86 13.04 -16.63 22.37
N THR A 87 12.62 -15.49 21.81
CA THR A 87 11.20 -15.13 21.72
C THR A 87 10.79 -14.68 20.32
N PRO A 88 9.51 -14.84 19.94
CA PRO A 88 8.99 -14.32 18.68
C PRO A 88 9.26 -12.83 18.45
N GLU A 89 9.22 -12.00 19.49
CA GLU A 89 9.51 -10.57 19.40
C GLU A 89 10.99 -10.32 19.05
N GLN A 90 11.90 -11.07 19.67
CA GLN A 90 13.32 -11.02 19.33
C GLN A 90 13.55 -11.50 17.89
N THR A 91 12.90 -12.60 17.47
CA THR A 91 12.95 -13.09 16.09
C THR A 91 12.53 -12.01 15.10
N ALA A 92 11.38 -11.37 15.33
CA ALA A 92 10.88 -10.32 14.46
C ALA A 92 11.81 -9.09 14.43
N ALA A 93 12.30 -8.65 15.60
CA ALA A 93 13.20 -7.51 15.70
C ALA A 93 14.52 -7.75 14.97
N ARG A 94 15.13 -8.94 15.14
CA ARG A 94 16.36 -9.31 14.45
C ARG A 94 16.13 -9.45 12.95
N THR A 95 15.03 -10.05 12.51
CA THR A 95 14.67 -10.11 11.08
C THR A 95 14.64 -8.71 10.46
N VAL A 96 13.98 -7.76 11.13
CA VAL A 96 13.89 -6.37 10.69
C VAL A 96 15.25 -5.68 10.66
N GLU A 97 16.12 -5.95 11.64
CA GLU A 97 17.47 -5.38 11.68
C GLU A 97 18.31 -5.80 10.46
N TYR A 98 18.24 -7.06 10.04
CA TYR A 98 18.91 -7.52 8.82
C TYR A 98 18.37 -6.83 7.57
N ALA A 99 17.05 -6.65 7.48
CA ALA A 99 16.42 -5.92 6.38
C ALA A 99 16.84 -4.44 6.35
N GLN A 100 16.89 -3.77 7.50
CA GLN A 100 17.32 -2.37 7.60
C GLN A 100 18.79 -2.16 7.19
N LYS A 101 19.65 -3.16 7.41
CA LYS A 101 21.06 -3.11 7.00
C LYS A 101 21.27 -3.39 5.52
N GLY A 102 20.25 -3.88 4.80
CA GLY A 102 20.39 -4.37 3.43
C GLY A 102 21.15 -5.70 3.36
N ASP A 103 21.20 -6.46 4.45
CA ASP A 103 21.87 -7.77 4.49
C ASP A 103 21.02 -8.87 3.81
N VAL A 104 19.74 -8.58 3.53
CA VAL A 104 18.75 -9.50 3.00
C VAL A 104 17.89 -8.79 1.95
N ASP A 105 17.51 -9.52 0.91
CA ASP A 105 16.71 -8.99 -0.20
C ASP A 105 15.21 -9.32 -0.04
N VAL A 106 14.88 -10.45 0.60
CA VAL A 106 13.50 -10.94 0.79
C VAL A 106 13.31 -11.51 2.19
N ILE A 107 12.18 -11.19 2.83
CA ILE A 107 11.77 -11.79 4.11
C ILE A 107 10.68 -12.85 3.88
N LEU A 108 10.88 -14.04 4.45
CA LEU A 108 9.90 -15.11 4.48
C LEU A 108 9.38 -15.28 5.90
N LYS A 109 8.06 -15.23 6.07
CA LYS A 109 7.43 -15.54 7.34
C LYS A 109 7.47 -17.05 7.60
N GLY A 110 8.30 -17.48 8.57
CA GLY A 110 8.35 -18.84 9.07
C GLY A 110 7.38 -19.07 10.24
N ASN A 111 7.80 -19.86 11.24
CA ASN A 111 6.98 -20.18 12.41
C ASN A 111 6.94 -19.06 13.46
N ILE A 112 6.43 -17.89 13.07
CA ILE A 112 6.21 -16.75 13.95
C ILE A 112 4.74 -16.30 13.90
N PRO A 113 4.13 -15.84 15.00
CA PRO A 113 2.80 -15.25 14.96
C PRO A 113 2.77 -14.02 14.04
N THR A 114 1.87 -14.03 13.05
CA THR A 114 1.73 -12.94 12.07
C THR A 114 1.56 -11.55 12.71
N PRO A 115 0.78 -11.37 13.80
CA PRO A 115 0.66 -10.06 14.44
C PRO A 115 1.98 -9.50 15.00
N ILE A 116 2.88 -10.37 15.45
CA ILE A 116 4.19 -9.98 15.99
C ILE A 116 5.10 -9.52 14.85
N LEU A 117 5.19 -10.33 13.78
CA LEU A 117 5.97 -9.97 12.61
C LEU A 117 5.45 -8.68 11.96
N ASN A 118 4.15 -8.58 11.71
CA ASN A 118 3.55 -7.39 11.07
C ASN A 118 3.80 -6.11 11.88
N ARG A 119 3.79 -6.19 13.22
CA ARG A 119 4.12 -5.04 14.07
C ARG A 119 5.58 -4.63 13.91
N ALA A 120 6.51 -5.58 13.86
CA ALA A 120 7.93 -5.28 13.67
C ALA A 120 8.20 -4.69 12.28
N MET A 121 7.52 -5.18 11.24
CA MET A 121 7.66 -4.68 9.86
C MET A 121 7.31 -3.20 9.70
N LEU A 122 6.56 -2.60 10.63
CA LEU A 122 6.33 -1.16 10.64
C LEU A 122 7.64 -0.35 10.73
N GLY A 123 8.70 -0.93 11.32
CA GLY A 123 10.03 -0.32 11.41
C GLY A 123 10.80 -0.21 10.08
N ILE A 124 10.33 -0.87 9.02
CA ILE A 124 10.90 -0.80 7.66
C ILE A 124 9.88 -0.27 6.64
N THR A 125 8.86 0.45 7.11
CA THR A 125 7.86 1.06 6.23
C THR A 125 8.52 2.07 5.30
N ALA A 126 8.32 1.92 3.99
CA ALA A 126 8.82 2.84 2.97
C ALA A 126 7.72 3.76 2.42
N ARG A 127 6.44 3.40 2.64
CA ARG A 127 5.27 4.14 2.12
C ARG A 127 4.18 4.25 3.16
N GLN A 128 3.28 5.23 2.98
CA GLN A 128 2.12 5.42 3.87
C GLN A 128 1.20 4.18 3.97
N THR A 129 1.19 3.32 2.94
CA THR A 129 0.37 2.11 2.91
C THR A 129 1.22 0.90 2.61
N ILE A 130 1.20 -0.06 3.53
CA ILE A 130 1.67 -1.44 3.31
C ILE A 130 0.46 -2.24 2.81
N SER A 131 0.67 -3.08 1.79
CA SER A 131 -0.41 -3.85 1.19
C SER A 131 0.07 -5.21 0.71
N LEU A 132 -0.79 -6.23 0.87
CA LEU A 132 -0.61 -7.50 0.18
C LEU A 132 -1.12 -7.37 -1.25
N VAL A 133 -0.22 -7.53 -2.22
CA VAL A 133 -0.56 -7.67 -3.63
C VAL A 133 -0.42 -9.14 -4.00
N THR A 134 -1.46 -9.66 -4.62
CA THR A 134 -1.51 -11.03 -5.13
C THR A 134 -1.48 -10.99 -6.64
N VAL A 135 -0.72 -11.88 -7.27
CA VAL A 135 -0.80 -12.18 -8.70
C VAL A 135 -1.37 -13.58 -8.86
N PHE A 136 -2.38 -13.75 -9.70
CA PHE A 136 -3.03 -15.04 -9.92
C PHE A 136 -3.47 -15.18 -11.37
N ASP A 137 -3.56 -16.41 -11.85
CA ASP A 137 -4.32 -16.77 -13.03
C ASP A 137 -5.26 -17.93 -12.68
N THR A 138 -6.45 -17.96 -13.27
CA THR A 138 -7.35 -19.11 -13.16
C THR A 138 -8.05 -19.33 -14.49
N ALA A 139 -8.26 -20.59 -14.88
CA ALA A 139 -8.97 -20.92 -16.12
C ALA A 139 -10.40 -20.36 -16.17
N THR A 140 -10.97 -20.02 -15.00
CA THR A 140 -12.34 -19.56 -14.81
C THR A 140 -12.52 -18.04 -14.86
N VAL A 141 -11.44 -17.26 -14.88
CA VAL A 141 -11.48 -15.80 -14.82
C VAL A 141 -10.59 -15.22 -15.90
N ALA A 142 -11.11 -14.24 -16.64
CA ALA A 142 -10.36 -13.46 -17.63
C ALA A 142 -9.57 -14.33 -18.65
N ASP A 143 -10.16 -15.45 -19.07
CA ASP A 143 -9.56 -16.41 -20.01
C ASP A 143 -8.19 -16.95 -19.57
N GLY A 144 -7.94 -17.04 -18.26
CA GLY A 144 -6.69 -17.57 -17.73
C GLY A 144 -5.50 -16.61 -17.77
N ARG A 145 -5.71 -15.32 -18.09
CA ARG A 145 -4.63 -14.34 -18.04
C ARG A 145 -4.30 -13.94 -16.60
N PRO A 146 -3.04 -13.58 -16.30
CA PRO A 146 -2.66 -13.04 -15.00
C PRO A 146 -3.44 -11.78 -14.63
N LEU A 147 -3.85 -11.71 -13.36
CA LEU A 147 -4.54 -10.61 -12.71
C LEU A 147 -3.87 -10.32 -11.38
N LEU A 148 -3.97 -9.06 -10.93
CA LEU A 148 -3.58 -8.67 -9.59
C LEU A 148 -4.78 -8.41 -8.69
N LEU A 149 -4.65 -8.71 -7.40
CA LEU A 149 -5.62 -8.40 -6.35
C LEU A 149 -4.94 -7.69 -5.18
N THR A 150 -5.56 -6.62 -4.68
CA THR A 150 -5.14 -5.90 -3.46
C THR A 150 -6.39 -5.42 -2.67
N ASP A 151 -6.49 -5.52 -1.35
CA ASP A 151 -5.57 -6.05 -0.34
C ASP A 151 -6.30 -7.08 0.54
N PRO A 152 -6.05 -8.39 0.37
CA PRO A 152 -6.80 -9.45 1.05
C PRO A 152 -6.32 -9.77 2.47
N GLY A 153 -5.33 -9.06 3.01
CA GLY A 153 -4.69 -9.46 4.28
C GLY A 153 -4.23 -8.36 5.23
N VAL A 154 -4.04 -7.12 4.77
CA VAL A 154 -3.40 -6.07 5.60
C VAL A 154 -4.35 -4.93 5.96
N THR A 155 -5.06 -4.37 4.98
CA THR A 155 -5.83 -3.14 5.18
C THR A 155 -7.26 -3.38 5.63
N THR A 156 -7.54 -3.16 6.92
CA THR A 156 -8.89 -3.24 7.51
C THR A 156 -9.73 -1.98 7.31
N VAL A 157 -9.09 -0.80 7.31
CA VAL A 157 -9.77 0.50 7.15
C VAL A 157 -9.43 1.10 5.79
N CYS A 158 -10.45 1.31 4.95
CA CYS A 158 -10.29 1.80 3.58
C CYS A 158 -10.59 3.30 3.47
N THR A 159 -9.71 4.14 4.03
CA THR A 159 -9.77 5.60 3.78
C THR A 159 -9.32 5.90 2.35
N PHE A 160 -9.67 7.08 1.82
CA PHE A 160 -9.25 7.46 0.47
C PHE A 160 -7.72 7.42 0.29
N GLY A 161 -6.96 7.95 1.26
CA GLY A 161 -5.50 7.91 1.24
C GLY A 161 -4.92 6.49 1.26
N ARG A 162 -5.51 5.59 2.04
CA ARG A 162 -5.11 4.17 2.03
C ARG A 162 -5.43 3.50 0.71
N MET A 163 -6.61 3.75 0.15
CA MET A 163 -7.00 3.22 -1.16
C MET A 163 -6.08 3.73 -2.27
N LEU A 164 -5.62 4.99 -2.22
CA LEU A 164 -4.61 5.50 -3.15
C LEU A 164 -3.31 4.69 -3.05
N GLY A 165 -2.85 4.42 -1.83
CA GLY A 165 -1.67 3.59 -1.58
C GLY A 165 -1.83 2.15 -2.06
N LEU A 166 -3.00 1.53 -1.85
CA LEU A 166 -3.31 0.18 -2.36
C LEU A 166 -3.22 0.12 -3.88
N VAL A 167 -3.84 1.08 -4.56
CA VAL A 167 -3.82 1.17 -6.03
C VAL A 167 -2.38 1.36 -6.51
N GLN A 168 -1.64 2.33 -5.95
CA GLN A 168 -0.28 2.61 -6.39
C GLN A 168 0.67 1.43 -6.17
N ASN A 169 0.57 0.76 -5.02
CA ASN A 169 1.37 -0.44 -4.74
C ASN A 169 1.10 -1.56 -5.75
N ALA A 170 -0.16 -1.81 -6.10
CA ALA A 170 -0.50 -2.82 -7.11
C ALA A 170 -0.10 -2.40 -8.53
N VAL A 171 -0.24 -1.11 -8.88
CA VAL A 171 0.24 -0.54 -10.15
C VAL A 171 1.75 -0.73 -10.28
N ASP A 172 2.49 -0.47 -9.21
CA ASP A 172 3.94 -0.65 -9.22
C ASP A 172 4.31 -2.11 -9.42
N VAL A 173 3.66 -3.07 -8.74
CA VAL A 173 3.90 -4.51 -8.99
C VAL A 173 3.53 -4.90 -10.43
N ALA A 174 2.42 -4.41 -10.98
CA ALA A 174 2.04 -4.73 -12.36
C ALA A 174 3.06 -4.21 -13.38
N ARG A 175 3.53 -2.97 -13.21
CA ARG A 175 4.55 -2.37 -14.09
C ARG A 175 5.91 -3.03 -13.88
N SER A 176 6.33 -3.08 -12.62
CA SER A 176 7.67 -3.47 -12.21
C SER A 176 7.83 -4.95 -12.04
N VAL A 177 6.83 -5.81 -12.15
CA VAL A 177 7.06 -7.27 -12.20
C VAL A 177 6.58 -7.77 -13.55
N LEU A 178 5.29 -7.57 -13.85
CA LEU A 178 4.63 -8.11 -15.03
C LEU A 178 4.88 -7.30 -16.32
N GLY A 179 5.61 -6.18 -16.24
CA GLY A 179 5.94 -5.38 -17.41
C GLY A 179 4.76 -4.65 -18.04
N ILE A 180 3.64 -4.51 -17.32
CA ILE A 180 2.44 -3.85 -17.84
C ILE A 180 2.66 -2.34 -17.82
N GLU A 181 2.98 -1.76 -18.99
CA GLU A 181 3.36 -0.35 -19.11
C GLU A 181 2.27 0.62 -18.63
N ARG A 182 0.98 0.28 -18.74
CA ARG A 182 -0.10 1.13 -18.24
C ARG A 182 -1.25 0.29 -17.70
N PRO A 183 -1.16 -0.15 -16.43
CA PRO A 183 -2.14 -1.08 -15.86
C PRO A 183 -3.56 -0.50 -15.85
N LYS A 184 -4.53 -1.35 -16.16
CA LYS A 184 -5.97 -1.09 -16.08
C LYS A 184 -6.48 -1.53 -14.71
N VAL A 185 -6.91 -0.59 -13.88
CA VAL A 185 -7.33 -0.85 -12.50
C VAL A 185 -8.83 -0.74 -12.37
N ALA A 186 -9.49 -1.83 -11.96
CA ALA A 186 -10.90 -1.84 -11.61
C ALA A 186 -11.07 -1.66 -10.10
N ILE A 187 -11.78 -0.60 -9.70
CA ILE A 187 -12.24 -0.43 -8.31
C ILE A 187 -13.59 -1.13 -8.16
N LEU A 188 -13.60 -2.21 -7.37
CA LEU A 188 -14.76 -3.08 -7.28
C LEU A 188 -15.85 -2.51 -6.37
N ALA A 189 -17.10 -2.72 -6.76
CA ALA A 189 -18.28 -2.52 -5.93
C ALA A 189 -19.41 -3.45 -6.38
N ALA A 190 -20.45 -3.58 -5.57
CA ALA A 190 -21.63 -4.38 -5.92
C ALA A 190 -22.59 -3.66 -6.90
N ASN A 191 -22.30 -2.42 -7.30
CA ASN A 191 -23.12 -1.62 -8.22
C ASN A 191 -22.23 -0.62 -8.98
N GLU A 192 -22.48 -0.46 -10.28
CA GLU A 192 -21.70 0.43 -11.17
C GLU A 192 -22.16 1.89 -11.07
N LYS A 193 -23.34 2.13 -10.50
CA LYS A 193 -23.86 3.47 -10.27
C LYS A 193 -23.52 3.91 -8.86
N GLN A 194 -23.07 5.15 -8.74
CA GLN A 194 -22.88 5.78 -7.45
C GLN A 194 -24.23 5.92 -6.73
N ILE A 195 -24.34 5.29 -5.56
CA ILE A 195 -25.52 5.33 -4.69
C ILE A 195 -25.08 5.55 -3.24
N ASP A 196 -25.83 6.36 -2.49
CA ASP A 196 -25.45 6.77 -1.13
C ASP A 196 -25.47 5.60 -0.13
N SER A 197 -26.32 4.59 -0.36
CA SER A 197 -26.42 3.40 0.48
C SER A 197 -25.26 2.42 0.34
N LEU A 198 -24.36 2.63 -0.64
CA LEU A 198 -23.22 1.75 -0.90
C LEU A 198 -21.93 2.58 -1.02
N PRO A 199 -21.22 2.82 0.10
CA PRO A 199 -20.03 3.70 0.16
C PRO A 199 -18.91 3.34 -0.82
N SER A 200 -18.76 2.06 -1.16
CA SER A 200 -17.77 1.59 -2.15
C SER A 200 -17.97 2.22 -3.53
N THR A 201 -19.22 2.54 -3.89
CA THR A 201 -19.51 3.21 -5.16
C THR A 201 -19.00 4.65 -5.18
N ALA A 202 -19.11 5.36 -4.06
CA ALA A 202 -18.54 6.69 -3.91
C ALA A 202 -17.00 6.67 -3.92
N MET A 203 -16.40 5.65 -3.27
CA MET A 203 -14.95 5.43 -3.29
C MET A 203 -14.43 5.18 -4.71
N GLY A 204 -15.08 4.27 -5.48
CA GLY A 204 -14.73 4.00 -6.87
C GLY A 204 -14.83 5.24 -7.77
N SER A 205 -15.89 6.02 -7.62
CA SER A 205 -16.05 7.30 -8.32
C SER A 205 -14.96 8.32 -7.93
N ALA A 206 -14.55 8.36 -6.66
CA ALA A 206 -13.51 9.26 -6.19
C ALA A 206 -12.13 8.89 -6.75
N LEU A 207 -11.76 7.61 -6.73
CA LEU A 207 -10.51 7.12 -7.27
C LEU A 207 -10.43 7.27 -8.80
N THR A 208 -11.56 7.13 -9.50
CA THR A 208 -11.66 7.41 -10.95
C THR A 208 -11.34 8.85 -11.31
N ARG A 209 -11.69 9.81 -10.43
CA ARG A 209 -11.41 11.24 -10.64
C ARG A 209 -9.99 11.64 -10.26
N HIS A 210 -9.27 10.79 -9.54
CA HIS A 210 -7.88 11.04 -9.21
C HIS A 210 -7.01 10.92 -10.48
N ALA A 211 -5.96 11.73 -10.58
CA ALA A 211 -5.06 11.70 -11.72
C ALA A 211 -4.04 10.56 -11.52
N TRP A 212 -4.08 9.57 -12.42
CA TRP A 212 -3.16 8.43 -12.42
C TRP A 212 -2.21 8.55 -13.62
N PRO A 213 -0.95 9.01 -13.43
CA PRO A 213 -0.02 9.18 -14.54
C PRO A 213 0.32 7.84 -15.22
N ASP A 214 0.44 6.79 -14.41
CA ASP A 214 1.06 5.52 -14.81
C ASP A 214 0.06 4.37 -14.98
N ALA A 215 -1.24 4.65 -14.84
CA ALA A 215 -2.32 3.66 -14.88
C ALA A 215 -3.62 4.26 -15.43
N THR A 216 -4.57 3.41 -15.79
CA THR A 216 -5.96 3.83 -16.06
C THR A 216 -6.86 3.21 -14.99
N VAL A 217 -7.45 4.06 -14.15
CA VAL A 217 -8.27 3.60 -13.03
C VAL A 217 -9.74 3.91 -13.30
N TYR A 218 -10.59 2.92 -13.10
CA TYR A 218 -12.03 3.10 -13.23
C TYR A 218 -12.81 2.28 -12.21
N GLY A 219 -13.84 2.91 -11.68
CA GLY A 219 -14.90 2.27 -10.92
C GLY A 219 -15.99 3.27 -10.56
N PRO A 220 -17.03 2.81 -9.84
CA PRO A 220 -17.21 1.44 -9.39
C PRO A 220 -17.54 0.45 -10.53
N LEU A 221 -17.07 -0.79 -10.40
CA LEU A 221 -17.40 -1.90 -11.30
C LEU A 221 -17.72 -3.17 -10.50
N SER A 222 -18.69 -3.97 -10.95
CA SER A 222 -18.80 -5.36 -10.52
C SER A 222 -17.63 -6.20 -11.06
N LEU A 223 -17.39 -7.36 -10.45
CA LEU A 223 -16.29 -8.25 -10.85
C LEU A 223 -16.44 -8.70 -12.31
N ASP A 224 -17.62 -9.12 -12.73
CA ASP A 224 -17.89 -9.55 -14.10
C ASP A 224 -17.61 -8.44 -15.12
N LEU A 225 -18.01 -7.20 -14.83
CA LEU A 225 -17.69 -6.07 -15.70
C LEU A 225 -16.22 -5.65 -15.66
N ALA A 226 -15.46 -6.05 -14.63
CA ALA A 226 -14.02 -5.80 -14.59
C ALA A 226 -13.25 -6.79 -15.49
N VAL A 227 -13.70 -8.04 -15.59
CA VAL A 227 -12.89 -9.14 -16.17
C VAL A 227 -13.47 -9.81 -17.41
N ASP A 228 -14.77 -9.66 -17.69
CA ASP A 228 -15.45 -10.35 -18.79
C ASP A 228 -15.99 -9.36 -19.85
N PRO A 229 -15.38 -9.30 -21.05
CA PRO A 229 -15.87 -8.49 -22.16
C PRO A 229 -17.31 -8.80 -22.60
N GLU A 230 -17.78 -10.05 -22.43
CA GLU A 230 -19.14 -10.44 -22.82
C GLU A 230 -20.18 -9.85 -21.85
N SER A 231 -19.90 -9.88 -20.55
CA SER A 231 -20.70 -9.17 -19.54
C SER A 231 -20.79 -7.68 -19.83
N VAL A 232 -19.70 -7.06 -20.28
CA VAL A 232 -19.66 -5.66 -20.73
C VAL A 232 -20.54 -5.43 -21.95
N ARG A 233 -20.52 -6.33 -22.94
CA ARG A 233 -21.39 -6.27 -24.12
C ARG A 233 -22.87 -6.35 -23.77
N LEU A 234 -23.23 -7.21 -22.81
CA LEU A 234 -24.61 -7.48 -22.41
C LEU A 234 -25.21 -6.41 -21.50
N LYS A 235 -24.46 -5.97 -20.47
CA LYS A 235 -24.93 -4.99 -19.47
C LYS A 235 -24.65 -3.55 -19.89
N GLY A 236 -23.76 -3.36 -20.86
CA GLY A 236 -23.34 -2.07 -21.37
C GLY A 236 -22.24 -1.42 -20.53
N LEU A 237 -21.62 -0.40 -21.12
CA LEU A 237 -20.56 0.37 -20.49
C LEU A 237 -21.08 1.64 -19.83
N PRO A 238 -20.55 2.01 -18.66
CA PRO A 238 -20.68 3.37 -18.16
C PRO A 238 -20.12 4.40 -19.14
N ARG A 239 -20.70 5.61 -19.17
CA ARG A 239 -20.34 6.66 -20.15
C ARG A 239 -18.94 7.25 -19.98
N HIS A 240 -18.25 6.96 -18.88
CA HIS A 240 -16.95 7.55 -18.58
C HIS A 240 -15.86 7.02 -19.53
N PRO A 241 -14.95 7.87 -20.07
CA PRO A 241 -13.92 7.41 -21.01
C PRO A 241 -13.03 6.29 -20.46
N ALA A 242 -12.61 6.38 -19.19
CA ALA A 242 -11.79 5.35 -18.55
C ALA A 242 -12.51 3.99 -18.43
N ALA A 243 -13.85 3.98 -18.41
CA ALA A 243 -14.62 2.73 -18.36
C ALA A 243 -14.36 1.85 -19.58
N ARG A 244 -14.21 2.46 -20.77
CA ARG A 244 -13.93 1.74 -22.02
C ARG A 244 -12.56 1.06 -22.03
N ALA A 245 -11.60 1.61 -21.28
CA ALA A 245 -10.26 1.07 -21.20
C ALA A 245 -10.14 -0.07 -20.18
N VAL A 246 -10.91 0.00 -19.09
CA VAL A 246 -10.78 -0.92 -17.94
C VAL A 246 -11.79 -2.07 -17.98
N ALA A 247 -13.05 -1.80 -18.33
CA ALA A 247 -14.09 -2.81 -18.21
C ALA A 247 -13.86 -4.00 -19.18
N GLY A 248 -14.02 -5.20 -18.65
CA GLY A 248 -13.74 -6.48 -19.31
C GLY A 248 -12.25 -6.78 -19.48
N GLN A 249 -11.36 -5.87 -19.07
CA GLN A 249 -9.94 -5.90 -19.41
C GLN A 249 -9.05 -5.45 -18.24
N ALA A 250 -9.55 -5.47 -17.00
CA ALA A 250 -8.79 -5.01 -15.86
C ALA A 250 -7.55 -5.88 -15.62
N ASP A 251 -6.39 -5.29 -15.35
CA ASP A 251 -5.18 -5.99 -14.93
C ASP A 251 -5.13 -6.11 -13.40
N ILE A 252 -5.68 -5.13 -12.70
CA ILE A 252 -5.67 -5.03 -11.24
C ILE A 252 -7.09 -4.90 -10.72
N LEU A 253 -7.42 -5.70 -9.71
CA LEU A 253 -8.66 -5.68 -8.96
C LEU A 253 -8.42 -5.08 -7.57
N VAL A 254 -9.14 -4.00 -7.26
CA VAL A 254 -9.08 -3.35 -5.94
C VAL A 254 -10.42 -3.49 -5.26
N CYS A 255 -10.45 -4.29 -4.20
CA CYS A 255 -11.68 -4.52 -3.43
C CYS A 255 -12.00 -3.34 -2.50
N PRO A 256 -13.30 -3.11 -2.18
CA PRO A 256 -13.71 -1.99 -1.34
C PRO A 256 -13.42 -2.16 0.16
N GLY A 257 -12.98 -3.34 0.58
CA GLY A 257 -12.68 -3.65 1.97
C GLY A 257 -12.11 -5.06 2.16
N LEU A 258 -11.54 -5.31 3.35
CA LEU A 258 -10.84 -6.55 3.67
C LEU A 258 -11.72 -7.79 3.48
N ASP A 259 -12.97 -7.77 3.94
CA ASP A 259 -13.85 -8.94 3.86
C ASP A 259 -14.07 -9.36 2.41
N SER A 260 -14.39 -8.40 1.53
CA SER A 260 -14.57 -8.66 0.10
C SER A 260 -13.28 -9.14 -0.58
N ALA A 261 -12.13 -8.58 -0.20
CA ALA A 261 -10.84 -8.98 -0.73
C ALA A 261 -10.46 -10.40 -0.28
N ASN A 262 -10.66 -10.71 1.00
CA ASN A 262 -10.32 -12.00 1.59
C ASN A 262 -11.21 -13.12 1.07
N VAL A 263 -12.53 -12.89 0.94
CA VAL A 263 -13.45 -13.86 0.33
C VAL A 263 -13.05 -14.16 -1.11
N LEU A 264 -12.74 -13.12 -1.91
CA LEU A 264 -12.28 -13.31 -3.29
C LEU A 264 -10.94 -14.07 -3.35
N TYR A 265 -9.97 -13.69 -2.51
CA TYR A 265 -8.71 -14.41 -2.35
C TYR A 265 -8.94 -15.89 -2.05
N LYS A 266 -9.83 -16.22 -1.10
CA LYS A 266 -10.08 -17.62 -0.73
C LYS A 266 -10.77 -18.39 -1.84
N MET A 267 -11.64 -17.75 -2.62
CA MET A 267 -12.22 -18.36 -3.82
C MET A 267 -11.14 -18.65 -4.88
N ILE A 268 -10.21 -17.73 -5.10
CA ILE A 268 -9.06 -17.96 -6.00
C ILE A 268 -8.21 -19.13 -5.50
N MET A 269 -7.89 -19.19 -4.20
CA MET A 269 -7.15 -20.32 -3.61
C MET A 269 -7.87 -21.67 -3.72
N GLN A 270 -9.21 -21.69 -3.78
CA GLN A 270 -9.93 -22.93 -4.10
C GLN A 270 -9.65 -23.38 -5.54
N ASN A 271 -9.63 -22.46 -6.51
CA ASN A 271 -9.25 -22.78 -7.90
C ASN A 271 -7.84 -23.38 -7.97
N VAL A 272 -6.89 -22.83 -7.21
CA VAL A 272 -5.53 -23.38 -7.09
C VAL A 272 -5.54 -24.79 -6.50
N SER A 273 -6.31 -25.03 -5.43
CA SER A 273 -6.44 -26.35 -4.82
C SER A 273 -7.04 -27.40 -5.76
N TYR A 274 -7.88 -26.98 -6.71
CA TYR A 274 -8.43 -27.84 -7.77
C TYR A 274 -7.53 -27.96 -9.01
N GLY A 275 -6.36 -27.34 -9.02
CA GLY A 275 -5.40 -27.42 -10.12
C GLY A 275 -5.80 -26.64 -11.37
N ILE A 276 -6.66 -25.62 -11.23
CA ILE A 276 -7.15 -24.80 -12.34
C ILE A 276 -6.72 -23.33 -12.23
N GLY A 277 -5.69 -23.05 -11.45
CA GLY A 277 -5.06 -21.74 -11.35
C GLY A 277 -3.76 -21.75 -10.56
N THR A 278 -2.96 -20.71 -10.75
CA THR A 278 -1.69 -20.49 -10.07
C THR A 278 -1.71 -19.16 -9.32
N PHE A 279 -0.92 -19.06 -8.25
CA PHE A 279 -0.98 -17.95 -7.30
C PHE A 279 0.40 -17.57 -6.77
N ALA A 280 0.64 -16.27 -6.62
CA ALA A 280 1.79 -15.70 -5.93
C ALA A 280 1.38 -14.48 -5.09
N GLY A 281 1.95 -14.31 -3.90
CA GLY A 281 1.68 -13.18 -3.00
C GLY A 281 2.94 -12.42 -2.60
N ILE A 282 2.86 -11.10 -2.56
CA ILE A 282 3.93 -10.21 -2.10
C ILE A 282 3.36 -9.09 -1.23
N THR A 283 3.99 -8.82 -0.09
CA THR A 283 3.69 -7.62 0.69
C THR A 283 4.67 -6.51 0.36
N VAL A 284 4.14 -5.36 -0.06
CA VAL A 284 4.89 -4.19 -0.52
C VAL A 284 4.54 -2.95 0.31
N GLY A 285 5.26 -1.85 0.10
CA GLY A 285 5.18 -0.63 0.91
C GLY A 285 6.21 -0.59 2.05
N VAL A 286 7.15 -1.53 2.04
CA VAL A 286 8.28 -1.69 2.96
C VAL A 286 9.60 -1.69 2.18
N GLN A 287 10.72 -1.45 2.86
CA GLN A 287 12.07 -1.41 2.27
C GLN A 287 12.51 -2.76 1.71
N CYS A 288 12.11 -3.86 2.36
CA CYS A 288 12.38 -5.22 1.91
C CYS A 288 11.05 -5.96 1.75
N PRO A 289 10.72 -6.46 0.54
CA PRO A 289 9.47 -7.17 0.32
C PRO A 289 9.41 -8.44 1.15
N TYR A 290 8.22 -8.78 1.63
CA TYR A 290 8.04 -9.97 2.44
C TYR A 290 6.83 -10.80 2.06
N VAL A 291 6.96 -12.11 2.26
CA VAL A 291 5.91 -13.09 2.00
C VAL A 291 5.33 -13.58 3.31
N ILE A 292 4.00 -13.50 3.43
CA ILE A 292 3.25 -14.17 4.50
C ILE A 292 2.74 -15.49 3.92
N LEU A 293 3.50 -16.57 4.12
CA LEU A 293 3.11 -17.90 3.68
C LEU A 293 2.03 -18.46 4.62
N SER A 294 0.88 -18.88 4.09
CA SER A 294 -0.08 -19.66 4.88
C SER A 294 0.42 -21.09 5.03
N ARG A 295 0.09 -21.71 6.17
CA ARG A 295 0.40 -23.14 6.39
C ARG A 295 -0.30 -24.05 5.39
N ALA A 296 -1.45 -23.61 4.86
CA ALA A 296 -2.26 -24.36 3.91
C ALA A 296 -1.86 -24.11 2.44
N ASP A 297 -0.94 -23.20 2.15
CA ASP A 297 -0.51 -22.95 0.77
C ASP A 297 0.34 -24.12 0.27
N ASN A 298 0.10 -24.54 -0.98
CA ASN A 298 0.90 -25.58 -1.62
C ASN A 298 2.33 -25.07 -1.93
N VAL A 299 3.27 -26.00 -2.12
CA VAL A 299 4.69 -25.67 -2.35
C VAL A 299 4.87 -24.74 -3.55
N GLU A 300 4.12 -24.97 -4.63
CA GLU A 300 4.14 -24.14 -5.84
C GLU A 300 3.80 -22.68 -5.52
N THR A 301 2.70 -22.42 -4.83
CA THR A 301 2.28 -21.06 -4.44
C THR A 301 3.36 -20.35 -3.64
N LYS A 302 4.00 -21.06 -2.71
CA LYS A 302 5.07 -20.50 -1.90
C LYS A 302 6.30 -20.17 -2.76
N LEU A 303 6.67 -21.05 -3.68
CA LEU A 303 7.81 -20.86 -4.58
C LEU A 303 7.56 -19.70 -5.55
N GLN A 304 6.36 -19.60 -6.13
CA GLN A 304 5.98 -18.48 -6.99
C GLN A 304 5.96 -17.15 -6.22
N SER A 305 5.59 -17.17 -4.94
CA SER A 305 5.65 -15.98 -4.07
C SER A 305 7.09 -15.55 -3.78
N ILE A 306 8.02 -16.49 -3.58
CA ILE A 306 9.45 -16.18 -3.46
C ILE A 306 9.96 -15.57 -4.77
N ALA A 307 9.64 -16.19 -5.92
CA ALA A 307 10.03 -15.68 -7.23
C ALA A 307 9.52 -14.25 -7.47
N LEU A 308 8.25 -13.98 -7.16
CA LEU A 308 7.64 -12.66 -7.23
C LEU A 308 8.41 -11.62 -6.39
N CYS A 309 8.74 -11.97 -5.14
CA CYS A 309 9.54 -11.12 -4.27
C CYS A 309 10.95 -10.87 -4.81
N SER A 310 11.62 -11.90 -5.35
CA SER A 310 12.96 -11.76 -5.90
C SER A 310 12.99 -10.83 -7.12
N ILE A 311 12.00 -10.92 -8.01
CA ILE A 311 11.86 -10.00 -9.15
C ILE A 311 11.59 -8.57 -8.67
N ALA A 312 10.71 -8.41 -7.67
CA ALA A 312 10.39 -7.10 -7.10
C ALA A 312 11.61 -6.47 -6.43
N ALA A 313 12.38 -7.23 -5.63
CA ALA A 313 13.58 -6.76 -4.94
C ALA A 313 14.66 -6.28 -5.93
N GLU A 314 14.96 -7.08 -6.97
CA GLU A 314 15.92 -6.69 -8.03
C GLU A 314 15.57 -5.33 -8.65
N ARG A 315 14.28 -5.08 -8.89
CA ARG A 315 13.84 -3.86 -9.56
C ARG A 315 13.71 -2.67 -8.61
N MET A 316 13.54 -2.90 -7.30
CA MET A 316 13.71 -1.86 -6.28
C MET A 316 15.16 -1.38 -6.23
N GLU A 317 16.13 -2.30 -6.21
CA GLU A 317 17.57 -1.98 -6.24
C GLU A 317 17.94 -1.17 -7.51
N MET A 318 17.43 -1.57 -8.68
CA MET A 318 17.65 -0.83 -9.94
C MET A 318 17.00 0.57 -9.94
N GLY A 319 15.81 0.70 -9.35
CA GLY A 319 15.12 1.99 -9.21
C GLY A 319 15.86 2.95 -8.28
N GLU A 320 16.40 2.44 -7.17
CA GLU A 320 17.25 3.23 -6.25
C GLU A 320 18.59 3.61 -6.90
N ALA A 321 19.23 2.70 -7.63
CA ALA A 321 20.46 2.99 -8.36
C ALA A 321 20.25 4.03 -9.49
N ALA A 322 19.10 3.99 -10.17
CA ALA A 322 18.71 4.98 -11.17
C ALA A 322 18.37 6.34 -10.53
N ALA A 323 17.75 6.36 -9.34
CA ALA A 323 17.44 7.58 -8.58
C ALA A 323 18.68 8.22 -7.92
N GLN A 324 19.76 7.46 -7.70
CA GLN A 324 21.04 7.95 -7.18
C GLN A 324 21.96 8.56 -8.26
N GLN A 325 21.57 8.52 -9.54
CA GLN A 325 22.13 9.44 -10.55
C GLN A 325 21.60 10.86 -10.27
N PRO A 326 22.39 11.93 -10.44
CA PRO A 326 22.05 13.24 -9.90
C PRO A 326 20.89 13.89 -10.68
N THR A 327 19.68 13.55 -10.29
CA THR A 327 18.48 14.35 -10.52
C THR A 327 18.04 14.93 -9.18
N SER A 328 18.00 16.24 -9.13
CA SER A 328 17.91 17.07 -7.93
C SER A 328 16.69 16.82 -7.05
N LYS A 329 16.96 16.75 -5.73
CA LYS A 329 16.14 17.02 -4.53
C LYS A 329 15.22 15.90 -4.02
N GLU A 330 15.66 15.32 -2.90
CA GLU A 330 14.80 14.71 -1.87
C GLU A 330 13.62 15.65 -1.49
N PRO A 331 12.43 15.11 -1.18
CA PRO A 331 11.32 15.94 -0.71
C PRO A 331 11.61 16.45 0.71
N ALA A 332 11.75 17.76 0.85
CA ALA A 332 11.89 18.41 2.15
C ALA A 332 10.58 18.30 2.96
N VAL A 333 10.69 18.01 4.26
CA VAL A 333 9.59 18.07 5.26
C VAL A 333 8.81 19.38 5.11
N GLY A 334 7.53 19.25 4.76
CA GLY A 334 6.69 20.36 4.35
C GLY A 334 6.36 21.35 5.47
N PRO A 335 5.98 22.60 5.14
CA PRO A 335 5.54 23.60 6.12
C PRO A 335 4.36 23.14 7.01
N ALA A 336 3.51 22.26 6.49
CA ALA A 336 2.34 21.68 7.15
C ALA A 336 2.70 20.86 8.40
N GLU A 337 3.71 20.00 8.26
CA GLU A 337 4.17 19.09 9.32
C GLU A 337 4.81 19.90 10.45
N LYS A 338 5.64 20.89 10.11
CA LYS A 338 6.23 21.82 11.10
C LYS A 338 5.19 22.66 11.83
N ALA A 339 4.06 22.99 11.21
CA ALA A 339 3.01 23.78 11.84
C ALA A 339 2.14 22.93 12.79
N ALA A 340 1.81 21.69 12.37
CA ALA A 340 1.10 20.72 13.17
C ALA A 340 1.90 20.28 14.42
N GLU A 341 3.20 20.02 14.26
CA GLU A 341 4.10 19.73 15.39
C GLU A 341 4.19 20.88 16.39
N ARG A 342 4.22 22.13 15.91
CA ARG A 342 4.26 23.33 16.78
C ARG A 342 2.96 23.50 17.56
N ALA A 343 1.81 23.25 16.93
CA ALA A 343 0.52 23.28 17.60
C ALA A 343 0.42 22.18 18.67
N ALA A 344 0.83 20.94 18.34
CA ALA A 344 0.87 19.83 19.28
C ALA A 344 1.77 20.13 20.50
N ARG A 345 2.97 20.69 20.27
CA ARG A 345 3.89 21.11 21.36
C ARG A 345 3.32 22.23 22.24
N LYS A 346 2.57 23.18 21.68
CA LYS A 346 1.95 24.28 22.44
C LYS A 346 0.78 23.82 23.31
N ILE A 347 0.09 22.74 22.94
CA ILE A 347 -1.05 22.21 23.70
C ILE A 347 -0.59 21.40 24.93
N GLY A 348 0.68 20.96 24.97
CA GLY A 348 1.28 20.27 26.13
C GLY A 348 1.08 18.74 26.09
N ALA A 349 1.49 18.06 27.17
CA ALA A 349 1.32 16.61 27.32
C ALA A 349 -0.16 16.26 27.41
N LEU A 350 -0.74 15.91 26.27
CA LEU A 350 -2.10 15.43 26.18
C LEU A 350 -2.14 13.94 26.58
N PRO A 351 -3.24 13.50 27.23
CA PRO A 351 -3.55 12.08 27.35
C PRO A 351 -3.42 11.34 26.01
N GLU A 352 -2.94 10.09 26.00
CA GLU A 352 -2.64 9.31 24.79
C GLU A 352 -3.85 9.11 23.85
N ASP A 353 -5.05 9.23 24.40
CA ASP A 353 -6.35 9.12 23.73
C ASP A 353 -6.86 10.45 23.14
N THR A 354 -6.18 11.58 23.37
CA THR A 354 -6.65 12.87 22.87
C THR A 354 -6.47 13.01 21.36
N THR A 355 -7.56 13.35 20.68
CA THR A 355 -7.65 13.54 19.23
C THR A 355 -8.12 14.95 18.88
N PHE A 356 -7.44 15.62 17.96
CA PHE A 356 -7.86 16.93 17.49
C PHE A 356 -7.41 17.16 16.05
N VAL A 357 -8.11 18.06 15.37
CA VAL A 357 -7.72 18.52 14.03
C VAL A 357 -7.12 19.91 14.15
N VAL A 358 -5.92 20.12 13.62
CA VAL A 358 -5.29 21.45 13.56
C VAL A 358 -5.40 22.00 12.16
N ALA A 359 -5.99 23.17 12.00
CA ALA A 359 -5.94 23.95 10.76
C ALA A 359 -5.04 25.17 10.96
N CYS A 360 -3.87 25.18 10.32
CA CYS A 360 -2.96 26.32 10.31
C CYS A 360 -3.31 27.26 9.16
N LEU A 361 -3.68 28.48 9.53
CA LEU A 361 -4.13 29.54 8.64
C LEU A 361 -2.92 30.39 8.23
N GLY A 362 -2.67 30.45 6.93
CA GLY A 362 -1.56 31.18 6.34
C GLY A 362 -1.75 31.32 4.82
N PRO A 363 -0.72 31.77 4.07
CA PRO A 363 -0.79 31.91 2.61
C PRO A 363 -1.13 30.58 1.90
N THR A 364 -0.64 29.47 2.45
CA THR A 364 -0.98 28.10 2.08
C THR A 364 -1.56 27.41 3.32
N PRO A 365 -2.90 27.38 3.49
CA PRO A 365 -3.50 26.77 4.66
C PRO A 365 -3.21 25.28 4.72
N THR A 366 -3.02 24.72 5.91
CA THR A 366 -2.74 23.30 6.09
C THR A 366 -3.65 22.74 7.17
N VAL A 367 -4.08 21.49 7.04
CA VAL A 367 -4.92 20.80 8.01
C VAL A 367 -4.26 19.47 8.39
N ALA A 368 -4.22 19.14 9.67
CA ALA A 368 -3.63 17.90 10.16
C ALA A 368 -4.54 17.25 11.21
N ALA A 369 -4.67 15.93 11.15
CA ALA A 369 -5.23 15.11 12.20
C ALA A 369 -4.14 14.75 13.21
N VAL A 370 -4.42 14.94 14.49
CA VAL A 370 -3.49 14.66 15.59
C VAL A 370 -4.14 13.71 16.58
N LYS A 371 -3.41 12.65 16.98
CA LYS A 371 -3.83 11.67 17.98
C LYS A 371 -2.69 11.39 18.95
N GLY A 372 -2.93 11.49 20.26
CA GLY A 372 -1.92 11.30 21.29
C GLY A 372 -0.69 12.21 21.10
N GLY A 373 -0.91 13.42 20.58
CA GLY A 373 0.17 14.39 20.28
C GLY A 373 0.97 14.11 19.00
N LYS A 374 0.66 13.08 18.22
CA LYS A 374 1.32 12.75 16.94
C LYS A 374 0.42 13.06 15.74
N VAL A 375 1.00 13.59 14.66
CA VAL A 375 0.30 13.79 13.39
C VAL A 375 0.04 12.42 12.76
N VAL A 376 -1.23 12.11 12.49
CA VAL A 376 -1.65 10.83 11.90
C VAL A 376 -2.13 10.98 10.45
N ASP A 377 -2.49 12.20 10.04
CA ASP A 377 -2.83 12.55 8.66
C ASP A 377 -2.62 14.06 8.47
N ASN A 378 -2.31 14.52 7.25
CA ASN A 378 -2.22 15.94 6.93
C ASN A 378 -2.50 16.24 5.45
N GLU A 379 -2.96 17.45 5.19
CA GLU A 379 -3.26 17.96 3.86
C GLU A 379 -2.85 19.44 3.76
N THR A 380 -2.25 19.83 2.63
CA THR A 380 -2.07 21.24 2.28
C THR A 380 -3.23 21.68 1.41
N VAL A 381 -3.95 22.73 1.82
CA VAL A 381 -5.07 23.30 1.07
C VAL A 381 -4.49 24.25 0.01
N PRO A 382 -4.69 23.98 -1.30
CA PRO A 382 -4.15 24.83 -2.35
C PRO A 382 -4.73 26.25 -2.27
N ALA A 383 -3.86 27.26 -2.28
CA ALA A 383 -4.26 28.63 -2.58
C ALA A 383 -4.79 28.67 -4.02
N SER A 384 -5.87 29.41 -4.28
CA SER A 384 -6.41 29.50 -5.64
C SER A 384 -5.38 30.05 -6.62
N ASP A 385 -5.28 29.48 -7.82
CA ASP A 385 -4.65 30.14 -8.96
C ASP A 385 -5.37 31.47 -9.20
N ALA A 386 -4.67 32.56 -8.94
CA ALA A 386 -5.10 33.89 -9.32
C ALA A 386 -4.91 34.05 -10.83
N GLN A 387 -5.73 33.37 -11.64
CA GLN A 387 -5.91 33.62 -13.08
C GLN A 387 -7.05 32.76 -13.63
N THR A 388 -8.29 33.19 -13.45
CA THR A 388 -9.37 33.08 -14.43
C THR A 388 -10.49 34.05 -14.02
N SER A 389 -11.03 34.73 -15.01
CA SER A 389 -11.68 36.03 -14.94
C SER A 389 -13.07 36.05 -14.26
N SER A 390 -13.34 37.20 -13.62
CA SER A 390 -14.62 37.91 -13.57
C SER A 390 -15.92 37.11 -13.41
N ALA A 391 -16.35 36.92 -12.17
CA ALA A 391 -17.77 36.93 -11.82
C ALA A 391 -17.93 37.54 -10.42
N VAL A 392 -18.24 38.83 -10.38
CA VAL A 392 -18.81 39.46 -9.19
C VAL A 392 -20.23 38.93 -9.07
N HIS A 393 -20.46 37.94 -8.22
CA HIS A 393 -21.82 37.59 -7.80
C HIS A 393 -22.18 38.44 -6.58
N SER A 394 -23.22 39.24 -6.74
CA SER A 394 -23.79 40.20 -5.79
C SER A 394 -24.67 39.54 -4.72
N ASP A 395 -24.33 38.34 -4.27
CA ASP A 395 -24.99 37.68 -3.16
C ASP A 395 -23.92 37.07 -2.27
N GLY A 396 -23.88 37.47 -1.00
CA GLY A 396 -22.76 37.36 -0.04
C GLY A 396 -22.29 35.93 0.28
N THR A 397 -21.83 35.20 -0.73
CA THR A 397 -21.50 33.78 -0.69
C THR A 397 -19.97 33.59 -0.67
N THR A 398 -19.55 32.87 0.37
CA THR A 398 -18.20 32.37 0.75
C THR A 398 -17.12 32.35 -0.34
N ARG A 399 -15.96 32.95 -0.04
CA ARG A 399 -14.69 32.82 -0.78
C ARG A 399 -14.31 31.32 -0.95
N PRO A 400 -13.89 30.85 -2.15
CA PRO A 400 -13.60 29.44 -2.45
C PRO A 400 -12.67 28.74 -1.46
N THR A 401 -11.72 29.48 -0.88
CA THR A 401 -10.73 29.00 0.09
C THR A 401 -11.36 28.61 1.43
N THR A 402 -12.39 29.32 1.90
CA THR A 402 -13.10 29.02 3.16
C THR A 402 -13.82 27.68 3.09
N TYR A 403 -14.47 27.40 1.96
CA TYR A 403 -15.18 26.13 1.75
C TYR A 403 -14.21 24.94 1.64
N ARG A 404 -13.13 25.09 0.88
CA ARG A 404 -12.09 24.06 0.75
C ARG A 404 -11.45 23.73 2.09
N LEU A 405 -11.14 24.75 2.88
CA LEU A 405 -10.58 24.57 4.22
C LEU A 405 -11.56 23.87 5.17
N ALA A 406 -12.84 24.23 5.15
CA ALA A 406 -13.86 23.52 5.93
C ALA A 406 -14.01 22.05 5.49
N LYS A 407 -13.88 21.77 4.20
CA LYS A 407 -13.88 20.39 3.66
C LYS A 407 -12.66 19.59 4.11
N ALA A 408 -11.47 20.19 4.07
CA ALA A 408 -10.23 19.57 4.55
C ALA A 408 -10.30 19.28 6.07
N ILE A 409 -10.85 20.21 6.86
CA ILE A 409 -11.14 19.96 8.28
C ILE A 409 -12.08 18.76 8.44
N GLY A 410 -13.19 18.71 7.70
CA GLY A 410 -14.12 17.58 7.74
C GLY A 410 -13.47 16.24 7.37
N ALA A 411 -12.59 16.23 6.36
CA ALA A 411 -11.84 15.04 5.96
C ALA A 411 -10.89 14.56 7.08
N MET A 412 -10.17 15.49 7.71
CA MET A 412 -9.28 15.18 8.84
C MET A 412 -10.05 14.71 10.08
N CYS A 413 -11.27 15.20 10.31
CA CYS A 413 -12.15 14.70 11.39
C CYS A 413 -12.52 13.22 11.17
N VAL A 414 -12.66 12.78 9.92
CA VAL A 414 -12.89 11.37 9.60
C VAL A 414 -11.63 10.54 9.87
N ALA A 415 -10.45 11.09 9.56
CA ALA A 415 -9.16 10.44 9.81
C ALA A 415 -8.83 10.27 11.30
N THR A 416 -9.30 11.18 12.18
CA THR A 416 -9.10 11.07 13.64
C THR A 416 -9.91 9.95 14.31
N GLY A 417 -10.96 9.45 13.67
CA GLY A 417 -11.86 8.44 14.24
C GLY A 417 -13.06 9.04 15.02
N PRO A 418 -13.86 8.20 15.69
CA PRO A 418 -15.17 8.57 16.23
C PRO A 418 -15.14 9.54 17.42
N GLU A 419 -14.02 9.63 18.13
CA GLU A 419 -13.82 10.58 19.21
C GLU A 419 -12.94 11.71 18.68
N LEU A 420 -13.51 12.89 18.45
CA LEU A 420 -12.78 14.12 18.11
C LEU A 420 -13.00 15.14 19.23
N HIS A 421 -11.94 15.53 19.92
CA HIS A 421 -12.05 16.40 21.10
C HIS A 421 -12.13 17.88 20.72
N ALA A 422 -11.44 18.32 19.67
CA ALA A 422 -11.46 19.70 19.22
C ALA A 422 -11.01 19.89 17.76
N VAL A 423 -11.47 20.98 17.16
CA VAL A 423 -10.84 21.58 15.96
C VAL A 423 -10.07 22.82 16.40
N VAL A 424 -8.77 22.86 16.16
CA VAL A 424 -7.88 23.94 16.57
C VAL A 424 -7.51 24.77 15.34
N LEU A 425 -7.95 26.04 15.31
CA LEU A 425 -7.54 27.01 14.29
C LEU A 425 -6.30 27.76 14.80
N ALA A 426 -5.17 27.64 14.10
CA ALA A 426 -3.88 28.24 14.49
C ALA A 426 -3.32 29.13 13.37
N GLY A 427 -2.32 29.95 13.68
CA GLY A 427 -1.62 30.82 12.71
C GLY A 427 -2.17 32.25 12.63
N ASP A 428 -1.43 33.12 11.91
CA ASP A 428 -1.73 34.55 11.78
C ASP A 428 -2.91 34.78 10.83
N ALA A 429 -4.11 34.68 11.37
CA ALA A 429 -5.32 34.97 10.64
C ALA A 429 -5.51 36.48 10.48
N VAL A 430 -5.00 37.06 9.38
CA VAL A 430 -5.57 38.21 8.62
C VAL A 430 -4.93 38.42 7.23
N SER A 431 -3.89 37.69 6.80
CA SER A 431 -3.16 38.07 5.57
C SER A 431 -3.72 37.59 4.22
N ALA A 432 -4.73 36.68 4.17
CA ALA A 432 -5.13 36.00 2.92
C ALA A 432 -6.66 35.93 2.66
N GLY A 433 -7.46 36.76 3.33
CA GLY A 433 -8.91 36.80 3.07
C GLY A 433 -9.71 35.58 3.58
N ILE A 434 -9.18 34.82 4.53
CA ILE A 434 -9.84 33.69 5.18
C ILE A 434 -10.85 34.21 6.22
N ASP A 435 -12.13 33.85 6.09
CA ASP A 435 -13.19 34.27 7.04
C ASP A 435 -13.31 33.25 8.18
N LEU A 436 -12.64 33.56 9.31
CA LEU A 436 -12.69 32.78 10.55
C LEU A 436 -14.12 32.54 11.07
N LYS A 437 -15.03 33.49 10.90
CA LYS A 437 -16.41 33.38 11.40
C LYS A 437 -17.17 32.33 10.59
N GLN A 438 -17.03 32.35 9.27
CA GLN A 438 -17.63 31.34 8.39
C GLN A 438 -17.03 29.95 8.58
N ILE A 439 -15.72 29.84 8.82
CA ILE A 439 -15.08 28.53 9.12
C ILE A 439 -15.68 27.96 10.40
N LYS A 440 -15.69 28.76 11.49
CA LYS A 440 -16.26 28.34 12.77
C LYS A 440 -17.70 27.87 12.62
N GLN A 441 -18.54 28.62 11.91
CA GLN A 441 -19.93 28.21 11.64
C GLN A 441 -20.02 26.86 10.89
N ARG A 442 -19.12 26.61 9.93
CA ARG A 442 -19.13 25.39 9.13
C ARG A 442 -18.60 24.17 9.87
N VAL A 443 -17.67 24.31 10.80
CA VAL A 443 -17.02 23.18 11.47
C VAL A 443 -17.44 22.99 12.93
N ALA A 444 -18.22 23.91 13.50
CA ALA A 444 -18.68 23.82 14.89
C ALA A 444 -19.56 22.60 15.19
N HIS A 445 -20.18 21.99 14.18
CA HIS A 445 -20.95 20.76 14.34
C HIS A 445 -20.07 19.50 14.45
N LEU A 446 -18.76 19.59 14.15
CA LEU A 446 -17.83 18.47 14.16
C LEU A 446 -17.21 18.24 15.54
N ALA A 447 -16.81 19.33 16.22
CA ALA A 447 -16.26 19.34 17.57
C ALA A 447 -16.13 20.79 18.07
N PRO A 448 -15.88 21.02 19.38
CA PRO A 448 -15.52 22.34 19.88
C PRO A 448 -14.37 22.98 19.10
N VAL A 449 -14.58 24.23 18.62
CA VAL A 449 -13.59 24.93 17.79
C VAL A 449 -12.77 25.90 18.65
N LEU A 450 -11.49 25.61 18.82
CA LEU A 450 -10.53 26.43 19.55
C LEU A 450 -9.74 27.32 18.59
N THR A 451 -9.18 28.42 19.10
CA THR A 451 -8.31 29.31 18.33
C THR A 451 -7.02 29.57 19.09
N LEU A 452 -5.89 29.15 18.52
CA LEU A 452 -4.56 29.44 19.05
C LEU A 452 -4.02 30.70 18.39
N LYS A 453 -3.93 31.80 19.16
CA LYS A 453 -3.25 33.02 18.73
C LYS A 453 -1.75 32.86 18.91
N GLU A 454 -0.96 33.09 17.86
CA GLU A 454 0.50 33.18 18.01
C GLU A 454 0.87 34.57 18.55
N ARG A 455 1.72 34.65 19.58
CA ARG A 455 2.36 35.91 19.95
C ARG A 455 3.47 36.16 18.94
N SER A 456 3.43 37.29 18.23
CA SER A 456 4.54 37.68 17.35
C SER A 456 5.85 37.69 18.14
N PRO A 457 6.96 37.17 17.57
CA PRO A 457 8.27 37.33 18.18
C PRO A 457 8.59 38.83 18.24
N ARG A 458 8.93 39.33 19.43
CA ARG A 458 9.59 40.62 19.61
C ARG A 458 11.08 40.48 19.36
#